data_AF-A0A1Q7X9H6-F1
#
_entry.id   AF-A0A1Q7X9H6-F1
#
_cell.length_a   1.000
_cell.length_b   1.000
_cell.length_c   1.000
_cell.angle_alpha   90.00
_cell.angle_beta   90.00
_cell.angle_gamma   90.00
#
_symmetry.space_group_name_H-M   'P 1'
#
loop_
_entity.id
_entity.type
_entity.pdbx_description
1 polymer ?
#
loop_
_entity_poly.entity_id
_entity_poly.type
_entity_poly.pdbx_seq_one_letter_code
_entity_poly.pdbx_strand_id
1 'polypeptide(L)'
;MKRWTPLGALLAVTVTAGAVLAEPCLSPYVKRLAGPEKYLYVYSVDADAKDNDFLAVIDVNLASPTYGRVLTTVDIGSAGNEPHHMGFTDDRTKIWAGTLFSKRLFILDVASDPAKPKIVKTIDDITAVTGLHGPHTYYALPGRMLITFLSSADGNPPGGMAEFTNDGQLIRVFKNPANAPYAYDVAVKPEINRMITSGFTPFRNYSKPLAQWDMKDGGNVLLVWDFKERKILQTLVTDPVPLEVRWSLKPGRAYGWTNSALGDSIWFFSQGKDGRFSAKKAADLGKGCLPADLRQSPDDRYLYVSCFMKSEIQAWDVSIPDKPRLHDTAVPGVSPNMMHVTLDGKRMYVTNSLLSTMDYSGNFWIRLAHIGPDGRLKMDPFFDVDFTKFPTGPARAHDMLLN
;
A
#
# COMPACT_ATOMS: atom_id res chain seq x y z
N MET A 1 50.72 54.67 -13.38
CA MET A 1 49.52 54.26 -12.63
C MET A 1 48.92 53.04 -13.31
N LYS A 2 49.12 51.84 -12.74
CA LYS A 2 48.63 50.57 -13.30
C LYS A 2 47.14 50.42 -12.96
N ARG A 3 46.29 50.31 -13.97
CA ARG A 3 44.85 50.02 -13.81
C ARG A 3 44.67 48.52 -13.55
N TRP A 4 44.11 48.19 -12.39
CA TRP A 4 43.64 46.84 -12.05
C TRP A 4 42.21 46.67 -12.56
N THR A 5 41.99 45.68 -13.41
CA THR A 5 40.67 45.14 -13.74
C THR A 5 40.31 44.04 -12.74
N PRO A 6 39.15 44.08 -12.06
CA PRO A 6 38.76 42.99 -11.19
C PRO A 6 38.22 41.83 -12.03
N LEU A 7 38.82 40.65 -11.86
CA LEU A 7 38.24 39.39 -12.34
C LEU A 7 36.99 39.11 -11.48
N GLY A 8 35.81 39.17 -12.09
CA GLY A 8 34.59 38.68 -11.47
C GLY A 8 34.66 37.17 -11.33
N ALA A 9 34.65 36.68 -10.09
CA ALA A 9 34.52 35.25 -9.82
C ALA A 9 33.09 34.82 -10.17
N LEU A 10 32.93 34.06 -11.26
CA LEU A 10 31.71 33.31 -11.51
C LEU A 10 31.59 32.23 -10.43
N LEU A 11 30.65 32.41 -9.49
CA LEU A 11 30.17 31.32 -8.66
C LEU A 11 29.46 30.32 -9.58
N ALA A 12 30.14 29.22 -9.90
CA ALA A 12 29.48 28.07 -10.50
C ALA A 12 28.56 27.46 -9.44
N VAL A 13 27.26 27.75 -9.52
CA VAL A 13 26.23 27.02 -8.79
C VAL A 13 26.18 25.63 -9.40
N THR A 14 26.92 24.69 -8.82
CA THR A 14 26.71 23.27 -9.08
C THR A 14 25.34 22.91 -8.53
N VAL A 15 24.33 22.86 -9.41
CA VAL A 15 23.07 22.17 -9.12
C VAL A 15 23.44 20.70 -8.97
N THR A 16 23.65 20.25 -7.73
CA THR A 16 23.67 18.83 -7.43
C THR A 16 22.31 18.29 -7.86
N ALA A 17 22.28 17.49 -8.92
CA ALA A 17 21.12 16.70 -9.26
C ALA A 17 20.77 15.89 -8.00
N GLY A 18 19.71 16.31 -7.28
CA GLY A 18 19.26 15.62 -6.10
C GLY A 18 19.00 14.17 -6.46
N ALA A 19 19.43 13.23 -5.61
CA ALA A 19 19.10 11.83 -5.78
C ALA A 19 17.58 11.72 -6.00
N VAL A 20 17.19 11.11 -7.11
CA VAL A 20 15.79 11.01 -7.55
C VAL A 20 15.10 10.00 -6.62
N LEU A 21 14.63 10.46 -5.46
CA LEU A 21 14.01 9.66 -4.40
C LEU A 21 12.80 8.89 -4.93
N ALA A 22 12.77 7.58 -4.71
CA ALA A 22 11.66 6.73 -5.13
C ALA A 22 10.38 7.06 -4.33
N GLU A 23 9.22 6.93 -4.97
CA GLU A 23 7.93 7.06 -4.29
C GLU A 23 7.61 5.74 -3.59
N PRO A 24 7.67 5.66 -2.25
CA PRO A 24 7.81 4.39 -1.53
C PRO A 24 6.54 3.55 -1.49
N CYS A 25 5.37 4.15 -1.75
CA CYS A 25 4.07 3.50 -1.60
C CYS A 25 3.47 3.02 -2.93
N LEU A 26 4.13 3.27 -4.07
CA LEU A 26 3.61 2.94 -5.39
C LEU A 26 4.52 1.97 -6.13
N SER A 27 3.99 1.35 -7.18
CA SER A 27 4.81 0.63 -8.16
C SER A 27 5.90 1.55 -8.73
N PRO A 28 7.13 1.04 -8.97
CA PRO A 28 8.22 1.84 -9.52
C PRO A 28 7.95 2.32 -10.95
N TYR A 29 6.91 1.80 -11.61
CA TYR A 29 6.48 2.21 -12.95
C TYR A 29 5.52 3.39 -12.95
N VAL A 30 4.94 3.78 -11.80
CA VAL A 30 4.05 4.93 -11.74
C VAL A 30 4.84 6.21 -11.96
N LYS A 31 4.36 7.03 -12.89
CA LYS A 31 4.86 8.37 -13.14
C LYS A 31 4.85 9.16 -11.84
N ARG A 32 6.00 9.68 -11.44
CA ARG A 32 6.16 10.39 -10.17
C ARG A 32 5.46 11.75 -10.20
N LEU A 33 5.15 12.24 -9.00
CA LEU A 33 4.72 13.61 -8.82
C LEU A 33 5.83 14.59 -9.22
N ALA A 34 5.42 15.70 -9.82
CA ALA A 34 6.32 16.80 -10.20
C ALA A 34 6.57 17.79 -9.03
N GLY A 35 5.90 17.62 -7.90
CA GLY A 35 5.97 18.48 -6.74
C GLY A 35 5.22 17.88 -5.54
N PRO A 36 4.99 18.67 -4.47
CA PRO A 36 4.18 18.24 -3.33
C PRO A 36 2.77 17.84 -3.77
N GLU A 37 2.25 16.81 -3.12
CA GLU A 37 0.88 16.34 -3.26
C GLU A 37 -0.12 17.44 -2.90
N LYS A 38 -1.25 17.44 -3.61
CA LYS A 38 -2.36 18.39 -3.45
C LYS A 38 -3.66 17.68 -3.08
N TYR A 39 -3.81 16.43 -3.50
CA TYR A 39 -5.01 15.64 -3.22
C TYR A 39 -4.66 14.29 -2.61
N LEU A 40 -5.44 13.90 -1.61
CA LEU A 40 -5.43 12.58 -1.00
C LEU A 40 -6.74 11.89 -1.35
N TYR A 41 -6.66 10.85 -2.16
CA TYR A 41 -7.78 9.97 -2.46
C TYR A 41 -7.88 8.90 -1.40
N VAL A 42 -9.08 8.66 -0.86
CA VAL A 42 -9.31 7.69 0.22
C VAL A 42 -10.49 6.80 -0.08
N TYR A 43 -10.25 5.50 -0.20
CA TYR A 43 -11.30 4.54 -0.52
C TYR A 43 -11.99 4.07 0.75
N SER A 44 -13.32 4.19 0.78
CA SER A 44 -14.07 4.21 2.04
C SER A 44 -15.35 3.38 1.99
N VAL A 45 -15.58 2.64 3.06
CA VAL A 45 -16.82 1.88 3.31
C VAL A 45 -17.80 2.79 4.05
N ASP A 46 -19.08 2.81 3.69
CA ASP A 46 -20.12 3.38 4.54
C ASP A 46 -20.34 2.46 5.75
N ALA A 47 -20.02 2.92 6.95
CA ALA A 47 -19.77 2.03 8.08
C ALA A 47 -21.06 1.39 8.65
N ASP A 48 -22.19 2.07 8.51
CA ASP A 48 -23.51 1.57 8.90
C ASP A 48 -24.37 1.07 7.71
N ALA A 49 -23.80 1.10 6.50
CA ALA A 49 -24.39 0.62 5.25
C ALA A 49 -25.76 1.24 4.94
N LYS A 50 -25.97 2.49 5.35
CA LYS A 50 -27.16 3.27 5.02
C LYS A 50 -27.01 4.11 3.77
N ASP A 51 -25.77 4.37 3.37
CA ASP A 51 -25.43 4.99 2.09
C ASP A 51 -24.46 4.08 1.30
N ASN A 52 -24.18 4.47 0.06
CA ASN A 52 -23.22 3.78 -0.78
C ASN A 52 -21.78 3.99 -0.30
N ASP A 53 -20.95 3.01 -0.59
CA ASP A 53 -19.50 3.14 -0.46
C ASP A 53 -18.94 4.18 -1.46
N PHE A 54 -17.77 4.77 -1.18
CA PHE A 54 -17.27 5.89 -1.98
C PHE A 54 -15.75 6.05 -1.96
N LEU A 55 -15.25 6.83 -2.92
CA LEU A 55 -13.91 7.44 -2.85
C LEU A 55 -14.04 8.89 -2.37
N ALA A 56 -13.37 9.27 -1.29
CA ALA A 56 -13.25 10.67 -0.87
C ALA A 56 -12.02 11.33 -1.50
N VAL A 57 -12.14 12.63 -1.83
CA VAL A 57 -11.01 13.47 -2.25
C VAL A 57 -10.78 14.51 -1.17
N ILE A 58 -9.60 14.51 -0.56
CA ILE A 58 -9.22 15.43 0.51
C ILE A 58 -8.16 16.39 0.00
N ASP A 59 -8.32 17.67 0.30
CA ASP A 59 -7.31 18.68 0.03
C ASP A 59 -6.14 18.56 1.01
N VAL A 60 -4.96 18.24 0.47
CA VAL A 60 -3.71 18.14 1.23
C VAL A 60 -2.67 19.17 0.79
N ASN A 61 -3.07 20.13 -0.05
CA ASN A 61 -2.20 21.24 -0.40
C ASN A 61 -2.05 22.20 0.79
N LEU A 62 -0.85 22.26 1.37
CA LEU A 62 -0.55 23.08 2.56
C LEU A 62 -0.87 24.57 2.40
N ALA A 63 -0.86 25.10 1.17
CA ALA A 63 -1.19 26.50 0.90
C ALA A 63 -2.70 26.76 0.72
N SER A 64 -3.52 25.70 0.71
CA SER A 64 -4.95 25.81 0.41
C SER A 64 -5.76 26.23 1.64
N PRO A 65 -6.76 27.13 1.48
CA PRO A 65 -7.68 27.48 2.56
C PRO A 65 -8.59 26.31 2.97
N THR A 66 -8.69 25.28 2.13
CA THR A 66 -9.46 24.05 2.39
C THR A 66 -8.59 22.87 2.80
N TYR A 67 -7.31 23.08 3.15
CA TYR A 67 -6.44 22.03 3.66
C TYR A 67 -7.10 21.20 4.78
N GLY A 68 -7.04 19.87 4.66
CA GLY A 68 -7.67 18.92 5.59
C GLY A 68 -9.18 18.78 5.42
N ARG A 69 -9.78 19.30 4.35
CA ARG A 69 -11.21 19.16 4.05
C ARG A 69 -11.46 18.17 2.92
N VAL A 70 -12.53 17.41 3.07
CA VAL A 70 -13.11 16.61 1.97
C VAL A 70 -13.71 17.58 0.96
N LEU A 71 -13.21 17.54 -0.27
CA LEU A 71 -13.67 18.39 -1.37
C LEU A 71 -14.86 17.78 -2.10
N THR A 72 -14.83 16.47 -2.31
CA THR A 72 -15.88 15.73 -3.00
C THR A 72 -15.80 14.25 -2.68
N THR A 73 -16.86 13.53 -3.05
CA THR A 73 -16.93 12.06 -3.03
C THR A 73 -17.32 11.54 -4.40
N VAL A 74 -16.86 10.32 -4.70
CA VAL A 74 -17.28 9.55 -5.87
C VAL A 74 -18.02 8.32 -5.37
N ASP A 75 -19.33 8.33 -5.52
CA ASP A 75 -20.23 7.21 -5.20
C ASP A 75 -19.98 6.01 -6.13
N ILE A 76 -19.86 4.79 -5.57
CA ILE A 76 -19.65 3.55 -6.33
C ILE A 76 -20.94 2.74 -6.59
N GLY A 77 -22.08 3.27 -6.16
CA GLY A 77 -23.44 2.86 -6.54
C GLY A 77 -24.06 1.75 -5.69
N SER A 78 -23.41 1.31 -4.63
CA SER A 78 -23.95 0.34 -3.67
C SER A 78 -23.23 0.42 -2.33
N ALA A 79 -23.85 -0.09 -1.27
CA ALA A 79 -23.24 -0.29 0.05
C ALA A 79 -22.68 -1.72 0.21
N GLY A 80 -21.84 -1.92 1.23
CA GLY A 80 -21.41 -3.26 1.66
C GLY A 80 -20.49 -4.00 0.69
N ASN A 81 -19.76 -3.25 -0.14
CA ASN A 81 -18.86 -3.82 -1.13
C ASN A 81 -17.52 -4.26 -0.53
N GLU A 82 -17.13 -3.68 0.60
CA GLU A 82 -15.78 -3.72 1.17
C GLU A 82 -14.71 -3.08 0.24
N PRO A 83 -14.81 -1.77 -0.09
CA PRO A 83 -13.69 -1.00 -0.60
C PRO A 83 -12.43 -1.26 0.21
N HIS A 84 -11.35 -1.65 -0.47
CA HIS A 84 -10.11 -1.97 0.21
C HIS A 84 -8.96 -1.22 -0.46
N HIS A 85 -8.22 -1.87 -1.36
CA HIS A 85 -7.06 -1.25 -1.99
C HIS A 85 -7.36 -0.62 -3.35
N MET A 86 -6.45 0.25 -3.77
CA MET A 86 -6.45 0.90 -5.07
C MET A 86 -5.03 1.22 -5.54
N GLY A 87 -4.87 1.56 -6.82
CA GLY A 87 -3.58 1.90 -7.40
C GLY A 87 -3.71 2.77 -8.65
N PHE A 88 -2.76 3.66 -8.86
CA PHE A 88 -2.68 4.42 -10.12
C PHE A 88 -2.29 3.51 -11.29
N THR A 89 -2.67 3.89 -12.51
CA THR A 89 -1.99 3.43 -13.73
C THR A 89 -0.55 3.95 -13.78
N ASP A 90 0.30 3.33 -14.61
CA ASP A 90 1.70 3.73 -14.77
C ASP A 90 1.87 5.18 -15.23
N ASP A 91 0.93 5.70 -16.01
CA ASP A 91 0.91 7.12 -16.42
C ASP A 91 0.28 8.09 -15.40
N ARG A 92 -0.21 7.57 -14.26
CA ARG A 92 -0.95 8.29 -13.20
C ARG A 92 -2.23 8.99 -13.70
N THR A 93 -2.79 8.57 -14.84
CA THR A 93 -4.01 9.21 -15.37
C THR A 93 -5.28 8.61 -14.80
N LYS A 94 -5.23 7.37 -14.32
CA LYS A 94 -6.38 6.66 -13.76
C LYS A 94 -6.05 6.02 -12.42
N ILE A 95 -7.07 5.83 -11.59
CA ILE A 95 -7.05 4.97 -10.41
C ILE A 95 -7.87 3.72 -10.72
N TRP A 96 -7.29 2.56 -10.45
CA TRP A 96 -8.01 1.31 -10.32
C TRP A 96 -8.32 1.07 -8.85
N ALA A 97 -9.58 0.86 -8.52
CA ALA A 97 -10.03 0.61 -7.16
C ALA A 97 -10.97 -0.60 -7.17
N GLY A 98 -10.96 -1.40 -6.12
CA GLY A 98 -11.93 -2.49 -6.07
C GLY A 98 -12.22 -3.05 -4.71
N THR A 99 -13.23 -3.90 -4.72
CA THR A 99 -14.03 -4.24 -3.56
C THR A 99 -13.86 -5.70 -3.23
N LEU A 100 -13.47 -6.01 -1.99
CA LEU A 100 -13.17 -7.38 -1.60
C LEU A 100 -14.39 -8.29 -1.63
N PHE A 101 -15.57 -7.81 -1.21
CA PHE A 101 -16.75 -8.66 -1.04
C PHE A 101 -17.62 -8.69 -2.29
N SER A 102 -17.91 -7.54 -2.89
CA SER A 102 -18.80 -7.49 -4.06
C SER A 102 -18.12 -7.82 -5.39
N LYS A 103 -16.79 -7.99 -5.41
CA LYS A 103 -16.01 -8.40 -6.60
C LYS A 103 -16.09 -7.40 -7.77
N ARG A 104 -16.37 -6.13 -7.47
CA ARG A 104 -16.43 -5.05 -8.46
C ARG A 104 -15.09 -4.33 -8.55
N LEU A 105 -14.72 -3.90 -9.76
CA LEU A 105 -13.61 -2.98 -10.00
C LEU A 105 -14.12 -1.70 -10.63
N PHE A 106 -13.50 -0.59 -10.26
CA PHE A 106 -13.78 0.75 -10.78
C PHE A 106 -12.49 1.34 -11.34
N ILE A 107 -12.57 1.91 -12.54
CA ILE A 107 -11.50 2.71 -13.13
C ILE A 107 -11.96 4.15 -13.12
N LEU A 108 -11.24 4.99 -12.39
CA LEU A 108 -11.52 6.41 -12.25
C LEU A 108 -10.52 7.24 -13.04
N ASP A 109 -10.99 8.16 -13.87
CA ASP A 109 -10.16 9.21 -14.45
C ASP A 109 -9.83 10.26 -13.38
N VAL A 110 -8.54 10.54 -13.24
CA VAL A 110 -7.99 11.57 -12.35
C VAL A 110 -7.14 12.59 -13.11
N ALA A 111 -6.96 12.42 -14.43
CA ALA A 111 -6.16 13.35 -15.23
C ALA A 111 -6.94 14.60 -15.62
N SER A 112 -8.25 14.47 -15.91
CA SER A 112 -9.08 15.60 -16.37
C SER A 112 -9.29 16.65 -15.28
N ASP A 113 -9.56 16.22 -14.05
CA ASP A 113 -9.69 17.06 -12.86
C ASP A 113 -9.36 16.23 -11.61
N PRO A 114 -8.11 16.31 -11.08
CA PRO A 114 -7.72 15.56 -9.88
C PRO A 114 -8.56 15.88 -8.64
N ALA A 115 -9.20 17.06 -8.58
CA ALA A 115 -10.08 17.40 -7.46
C ALA A 115 -11.47 16.75 -7.59
N LYS A 116 -11.82 16.23 -8.77
CA LYS A 116 -13.14 15.66 -9.09
C LYS A 116 -13.02 14.42 -10.00
N PRO A 117 -12.49 13.30 -9.49
CA PRO A 117 -12.37 12.06 -10.25
C PRO A 117 -13.72 11.58 -10.76
N LYS A 118 -13.70 10.81 -11.86
CA LYS A 118 -14.92 10.25 -12.47
C LYS A 118 -14.73 8.79 -12.79
N ILE A 119 -15.69 7.94 -12.43
CA ILE A 119 -15.71 6.55 -12.89
C ILE A 119 -15.89 6.56 -14.42
N VAL A 120 -14.90 6.04 -15.14
CA VAL A 120 -14.92 5.89 -16.60
C VAL A 120 -15.20 4.45 -17.02
N LYS A 121 -15.03 3.49 -16.11
CA LYS A 121 -15.39 2.09 -16.34
C LYS A 121 -15.68 1.38 -15.01
N THR A 122 -16.66 0.49 -15.06
CA THR A 122 -16.96 -0.48 -14.01
C THR A 122 -16.84 -1.89 -14.57
N ILE A 123 -16.26 -2.80 -13.81
CA ILE A 123 -16.29 -4.24 -14.06
C ILE A 123 -17.09 -4.85 -12.90
N ASP A 124 -18.36 -5.20 -13.16
CA ASP A 124 -19.30 -5.59 -12.10
C ASP A 124 -19.07 -6.99 -11.52
N ASP A 125 -18.42 -7.88 -12.26
CA ASP A 125 -18.06 -9.20 -11.76
C ASP A 125 -16.66 -9.61 -12.25
N ILE A 126 -15.64 -9.22 -11.50
CA ILE A 126 -14.26 -9.61 -11.81
C ILE A 126 -14.04 -11.12 -11.67
N THR A 127 -14.87 -11.79 -10.87
CA THR A 127 -14.79 -13.24 -10.67
C THR A 127 -15.23 -13.98 -11.92
N ALA A 128 -16.29 -13.55 -12.60
CA ALA A 128 -16.69 -14.10 -13.89
C ALA A 128 -15.61 -13.89 -14.97
N VAL A 129 -14.88 -12.77 -14.91
CA VAL A 129 -13.81 -12.44 -15.87
C VAL A 129 -12.54 -13.27 -15.64
N THR A 130 -12.15 -13.48 -14.38
CA THR A 130 -10.83 -14.05 -14.03
C THR A 130 -10.87 -15.47 -13.48
N GLY A 131 -12.01 -15.91 -12.97
CA GLY A 131 -12.12 -17.11 -12.12
C GLY A 131 -11.48 -16.95 -10.74
N LEU A 132 -11.20 -15.72 -10.30
CA LEU A 132 -10.59 -15.37 -9.01
C LEU A 132 -11.48 -14.45 -8.18
N HIS A 133 -11.29 -14.41 -6.87
CA HIS A 133 -12.10 -13.67 -5.90
C HIS A 133 -11.24 -12.82 -4.96
N GLY A 134 -11.81 -11.71 -4.46
CA GLY A 134 -11.14 -10.79 -3.54
C GLY A 134 -9.97 -10.06 -4.19
N PRO A 135 -10.20 -9.17 -5.18
CA PRO A 135 -9.14 -8.35 -5.75
C PRO A 135 -8.51 -7.48 -4.65
N HIS A 136 -7.19 -7.49 -4.54
CA HIS A 136 -6.47 -6.88 -3.42
C HIS A 136 -5.46 -5.84 -3.90
N THR A 137 -4.20 -6.19 -4.17
CA THR A 137 -3.17 -5.22 -4.57
C THR A 137 -3.32 -4.82 -6.04
N TYR A 138 -3.27 -3.52 -6.33
CA TYR A 138 -3.28 -2.94 -7.69
C TYR A 138 -1.90 -2.40 -8.05
N TYR A 139 -1.15 -3.18 -8.83
CA TYR A 139 0.24 -2.90 -9.14
C TYR A 139 0.41 -2.48 -10.60
N ALA A 140 0.68 -1.18 -10.82
CA ALA A 140 0.96 -0.67 -12.16
C ALA A 140 2.19 -1.34 -12.78
N LEU A 141 2.07 -1.67 -14.05
CA LEU A 141 3.15 -2.08 -14.94
C LEU A 141 3.10 -1.18 -16.19
N PRO A 142 4.14 -1.11 -17.02
CA PRO A 142 4.10 -0.31 -18.25
C PRO A 142 2.90 -0.67 -19.14
N GLY A 143 1.95 0.24 -19.28
CA GLY A 143 0.68 0.08 -20.02
C GLY A 143 -0.29 -0.98 -19.48
N ARG A 144 -0.07 -1.49 -18.26
CA ARG A 144 -0.83 -2.63 -17.70
C ARG A 144 -1.11 -2.47 -16.22
N MET A 145 -2.12 -3.17 -15.75
CA MET A 145 -2.44 -3.33 -14.32
C MET A 145 -2.30 -4.80 -13.93
N LEU A 146 -1.49 -5.10 -12.92
CA LEU A 146 -1.40 -6.41 -12.30
C LEU A 146 -2.19 -6.38 -10.98
N ILE A 147 -3.16 -7.28 -10.83
CA ILE A 147 -4.01 -7.34 -9.64
C ILE A 147 -3.81 -8.68 -8.94
N THR A 148 -3.63 -8.69 -7.62
CA THR A 148 -3.66 -9.93 -6.81
C THR A 148 -5.09 -10.25 -6.39
N PHE A 149 -5.38 -11.53 -6.20
CA PHE A 149 -6.69 -12.01 -5.77
C PHE A 149 -6.51 -13.03 -4.66
N LEU A 150 -7.22 -12.83 -3.54
CA LEU A 150 -7.05 -13.63 -2.32
C LEU A 150 -7.48 -15.09 -2.48
N SER A 151 -8.36 -15.40 -3.43
CA SER A 151 -8.96 -16.74 -3.57
C SER A 151 -9.39 -17.06 -5.00
N SER A 152 -9.80 -18.30 -5.24
CA SER A 152 -10.52 -18.73 -6.44
C SER A 152 -11.98 -18.26 -6.37
N ALA A 153 -12.71 -18.43 -7.47
CA ALA A 153 -14.10 -17.94 -7.63
C ALA A 153 -15.07 -18.35 -6.50
N ASP A 154 -14.84 -19.49 -5.85
CA ASP A 154 -15.64 -20.02 -4.74
C ASP A 154 -15.21 -19.49 -3.36
N GLY A 155 -14.25 -18.57 -3.30
CA GLY A 155 -13.70 -18.01 -2.07
C GLY A 155 -12.70 -18.91 -1.34
N ASN A 156 -12.32 -20.05 -1.94
CA ASN A 156 -11.30 -20.95 -1.40
C ASN A 156 -9.96 -20.77 -2.11
N PRO A 157 -8.83 -21.23 -1.55
CA PRO A 157 -7.58 -21.28 -2.29
C PRO A 157 -7.68 -22.19 -3.53
N PRO A 158 -6.88 -21.95 -4.60
CA PRO A 158 -5.80 -21.00 -4.64
C PRO A 158 -6.26 -19.57 -4.96
N GLY A 159 -5.61 -18.58 -4.36
CA GLY A 159 -5.56 -17.22 -4.87
C GLY A 159 -4.65 -17.12 -6.11
N GLY A 160 -4.32 -15.89 -6.51
CA GLY A 160 -3.47 -15.68 -7.67
C GLY A 160 -3.37 -14.22 -8.10
N MET A 161 -3.12 -14.01 -9.39
CA MET A 161 -3.01 -12.70 -10.02
C MET A 161 -3.70 -12.69 -11.39
N ALA A 162 -4.11 -11.51 -11.84
CA ALA A 162 -4.50 -11.30 -13.24
C ALA A 162 -3.89 -10.00 -13.77
N GLU A 163 -3.56 -10.00 -15.06
CA GLU A 163 -3.07 -8.83 -15.79
C GLU A 163 -4.15 -8.25 -16.68
N PHE A 164 -4.23 -6.93 -16.70
CA PHE A 164 -5.14 -6.17 -17.52
C PHE A 164 -4.38 -5.10 -18.31
N THR A 165 -4.95 -4.63 -19.41
CA THR A 165 -4.58 -3.32 -19.97
C THR A 165 -5.01 -2.22 -19.01
N ASN A 166 -4.44 -1.02 -19.13
CA ASN A 166 -4.84 0.13 -18.30
C ASN A 166 -6.34 0.48 -18.40
N ASP A 167 -6.98 0.15 -19.54
CA ASP A 167 -8.41 0.39 -19.78
C ASP A 167 -9.30 -0.82 -19.41
N GLY A 168 -8.70 -1.84 -18.81
CA GLY A 168 -9.37 -2.96 -18.17
C GLY A 168 -9.88 -4.04 -19.10
N GLN A 169 -9.08 -4.39 -20.10
CA GLN A 169 -9.23 -5.66 -20.82
C GLN A 169 -8.32 -6.71 -20.17
N LEU A 170 -8.87 -7.89 -19.88
CA LEU A 170 -8.10 -9.01 -19.35
C LEU A 170 -7.05 -9.46 -20.37
N ILE A 171 -5.82 -9.63 -19.91
CA ILE A 171 -4.71 -10.19 -20.70
C ILE A 171 -4.52 -11.66 -20.34
N ARG A 172 -4.40 -11.98 -19.04
CA ARG A 172 -4.13 -13.35 -18.55
C ARG A 172 -4.30 -13.47 -17.05
N VAL A 173 -4.41 -14.72 -16.59
CA VAL A 173 -4.61 -15.10 -15.18
C VAL A 173 -3.53 -16.10 -14.77
N PHE A 174 -3.02 -15.95 -13.54
CA PHE A 174 -2.04 -16.82 -12.91
C PHE A 174 -2.60 -17.31 -11.57
N LYS A 175 -2.81 -18.62 -11.42
CA LYS A 175 -3.21 -19.21 -10.13
C LYS A 175 -1.98 -19.65 -9.34
N ASN A 176 -2.03 -19.48 -8.02
CA ASN A 176 -0.98 -19.97 -7.15
C ASN A 176 -0.99 -21.51 -7.09
N PRO A 177 0.17 -22.16 -6.86
CA PRO A 177 0.28 -23.61 -6.85
C PRO A 177 -0.29 -24.21 -5.56
N ALA A 178 -0.68 -25.48 -5.60
CA ALA A 178 -1.34 -26.16 -4.48
C ALA A 178 -0.50 -26.19 -3.17
N ASN A 179 0.83 -26.19 -3.28
CA ASN A 179 1.75 -26.19 -2.14
C ASN A 179 2.02 -24.78 -1.56
N ALA A 180 1.51 -23.72 -2.20
CA ALA A 180 1.59 -22.35 -1.72
C ALA A 180 0.37 -21.55 -2.24
N PRO A 181 -0.86 -21.91 -1.83
CA PRO A 181 -2.06 -21.52 -2.57
C PRO A 181 -2.61 -20.14 -2.18
N TYR A 182 -2.13 -19.54 -1.10
CA TYR A 182 -2.59 -18.23 -0.62
C TYR A 182 -1.95 -17.08 -1.39
N ALA A 183 -2.65 -15.96 -1.51
CA ALA A 183 -2.19 -14.74 -2.16
C ALA A 183 -2.55 -13.51 -1.29
N TYR A 184 -1.81 -12.41 -1.43
CA TYR A 184 -2.13 -11.13 -0.79
C TYR A 184 -1.53 -9.96 -1.56
N ASP A 185 -0.25 -9.66 -1.36
CA ASP A 185 0.44 -8.52 -1.96
C ASP A 185 1.42 -8.95 -3.07
N VAL A 186 1.82 -8.00 -3.91
CA VAL A 186 2.82 -8.17 -4.97
C VAL A 186 3.77 -6.99 -5.03
N ALA A 187 5.06 -7.26 -5.17
CA ALA A 187 6.07 -6.22 -5.41
C ALA A 187 7.11 -6.67 -6.45
N VAL A 188 7.44 -5.78 -7.38
CA VAL A 188 8.38 -6.03 -8.48
C VAL A 188 9.68 -5.27 -8.27
N LYS A 189 10.81 -5.94 -8.53
CA LYS A 189 12.15 -5.35 -8.64
C LYS A 189 12.65 -5.53 -10.08
N PRO A 190 12.38 -4.57 -10.97
CA PRO A 190 12.63 -4.69 -12.41
C PRO A 190 14.11 -4.95 -12.73
N GLU A 191 15.01 -4.27 -12.01
CA GLU A 191 16.46 -4.29 -12.28
C GLU A 191 17.07 -5.70 -12.20
N ILE A 192 16.46 -6.61 -11.45
CA ILE A 192 16.92 -7.99 -11.28
C ILE A 192 15.92 -9.02 -11.81
N ASN A 193 14.89 -8.59 -12.54
CA ASN A 193 13.81 -9.43 -13.05
C ASN A 193 13.17 -10.30 -11.95
N ARG A 194 12.81 -9.71 -10.82
CA ARG A 194 12.15 -10.43 -9.72
C ARG A 194 10.83 -9.80 -9.35
N MET A 195 9.90 -10.65 -8.97
CA MET A 195 8.65 -10.28 -8.34
C MET A 195 8.46 -11.19 -7.13
N ILE A 196 7.95 -10.63 -6.04
CA ILE A 196 7.57 -11.39 -4.85
C ILE A 196 6.06 -11.25 -4.69
N THR A 197 5.41 -12.35 -4.32
CA THR A 197 4.04 -12.31 -3.82
C THR A 197 3.98 -12.91 -2.43
N SER A 198 3.06 -12.41 -1.61
CA SER A 198 2.81 -12.89 -0.25
C SER A 198 1.47 -13.62 -0.14
N GLY A 199 1.00 -13.91 1.08
CA GLY A 199 -0.15 -14.77 1.30
C GLY A 199 -0.90 -14.47 2.59
N PHE A 200 -2.23 -14.37 2.46
CA PHE A 200 -3.13 -14.09 3.57
C PHE A 200 -4.00 -15.30 3.91
N THR A 201 -5.31 -15.15 3.93
CA THR A 201 -6.30 -16.14 4.37
C THR A 201 -7.48 -16.13 3.38
N PRO A 202 -8.25 -17.22 3.23
CA PRO A 202 -9.34 -17.28 2.26
C PRO A 202 -10.61 -16.58 2.77
N PHE A 203 -11.58 -16.38 1.88
CA PHE A 203 -12.81 -15.61 2.14
C PHE A 203 -13.53 -16.04 3.41
N ARG A 204 -13.65 -17.36 3.63
CA ARG A 204 -14.31 -17.95 4.81
C ARG A 204 -13.71 -17.53 6.17
N ASN A 205 -12.48 -17.02 6.19
CA ASN A 205 -11.86 -16.44 7.38
C ASN A 205 -12.11 -14.93 7.43
N TYR A 206 -11.61 -14.15 6.45
CA TYR A 206 -11.68 -12.68 6.52
C TYR A 206 -13.09 -12.09 6.38
N SER A 207 -14.08 -12.89 5.95
CA SER A 207 -15.51 -12.53 6.01
C SER A 207 -16.12 -12.63 7.42
N LYS A 208 -15.31 -12.88 8.46
CA LYS A 208 -15.74 -13.04 9.85
C LYS A 208 -14.84 -12.24 10.80
N PRO A 209 -15.31 -11.93 12.02
CA PRO A 209 -14.46 -11.35 13.06
C PRO A 209 -13.22 -12.18 13.35
N LEU A 210 -12.09 -11.50 13.63
CA LEU A 210 -10.79 -12.13 13.89
C LEU A 210 -10.86 -13.23 14.97
N ALA A 211 -11.69 -13.04 16.00
CA ALA A 211 -11.90 -14.02 17.07
C ALA A 211 -12.51 -15.36 16.60
N GLN A 212 -13.08 -15.41 15.38
CA GLN A 212 -13.71 -16.57 14.78
C GLN A 212 -12.87 -17.21 13.66
N TRP A 213 -11.66 -16.70 13.41
CA TRP A 213 -10.78 -17.23 12.38
C TRP A 213 -10.21 -18.60 12.76
N ASP A 214 -10.06 -19.47 11.77
CA ASP A 214 -9.12 -20.58 11.89
C ASP A 214 -7.69 -20.06 11.67
N MET A 215 -6.94 -19.91 12.76
CA MET A 215 -5.57 -19.39 12.75
C MET A 215 -4.57 -20.28 11.99
N LYS A 216 -4.96 -21.51 11.61
CA LYS A 216 -4.15 -22.41 10.77
C LYS A 216 -4.45 -22.27 9.27
N ASP A 217 -5.57 -21.64 8.92
CA ASP A 217 -6.02 -21.46 7.53
C ASP A 217 -5.45 -20.16 6.95
N GLY A 218 -4.13 -20.10 6.79
CA GLY A 218 -3.44 -18.92 6.28
C GLY A 218 -2.10 -19.27 5.62
N GLY A 219 -1.64 -18.36 4.77
CA GLY A 219 -0.34 -18.43 4.12
C GLY A 219 0.79 -18.24 5.12
N ASN A 220 1.96 -18.79 4.81
CA ASN A 220 3.18 -18.63 5.60
C ASN A 220 4.41 -18.62 4.68
N VAL A 221 4.20 -18.20 3.42
CA VAL A 221 5.23 -18.23 2.40
C VAL A 221 5.22 -16.98 1.55
N LEU A 222 6.41 -16.59 1.10
CA LEU A 222 6.62 -15.71 -0.03
C LEU A 222 6.94 -16.55 -1.27
N LEU A 223 6.37 -16.20 -2.42
CA LEU A 223 6.74 -16.78 -3.70
C LEU A 223 7.69 -15.83 -4.44
N VAL A 224 8.82 -16.37 -4.88
CA VAL A 224 9.80 -15.65 -5.71
C VAL A 224 9.55 -16.01 -7.16
N TRP A 225 9.32 -15.00 -7.99
CA TRP A 225 9.00 -15.17 -9.39
C TRP A 225 10.12 -14.63 -10.28
N ASP A 226 10.36 -15.30 -11.40
CA ASP A 226 10.84 -14.63 -12.59
C ASP A 226 9.72 -13.70 -13.04
N PHE A 227 9.99 -12.40 -12.97
CA PHE A 227 8.97 -11.42 -13.29
C PHE A 227 8.57 -11.55 -14.76
N LYS A 228 9.48 -11.36 -15.71
CA LYS A 228 9.17 -11.38 -17.16
C LYS A 228 8.46 -12.66 -17.62
N GLU A 229 8.94 -13.82 -17.19
CA GLU A 229 8.36 -15.12 -17.57
C GLU A 229 7.10 -15.48 -16.76
N ARG A 230 6.80 -14.74 -15.69
CA ARG A 230 5.70 -15.02 -14.76
C ARG A 230 5.77 -16.45 -14.20
N LYS A 231 7.00 -16.88 -13.87
CA LYS A 231 7.29 -18.23 -13.42
C LYS A 231 7.78 -18.23 -11.97
N ILE A 232 7.16 -19.03 -11.12
CA ILE A 232 7.65 -19.24 -9.76
C ILE A 232 8.99 -19.96 -9.80
N LEU A 233 9.98 -19.40 -9.10
CA LEU A 233 11.34 -19.93 -8.97
C LEU A 233 11.57 -20.57 -7.61
N GLN A 234 11.05 -19.95 -6.54
CA GLN A 234 11.28 -20.41 -5.16
C GLN A 234 10.08 -20.09 -4.27
N THR A 235 9.98 -20.85 -3.19
CA THR A 235 9.10 -20.57 -2.06
C THR A 235 9.98 -20.31 -0.83
N LEU A 236 9.72 -19.21 -0.12
CA LEU A 236 10.43 -18.85 1.11
C LEU A 236 9.44 -18.92 2.26
N VAL A 237 9.77 -19.62 3.34
CA VAL A 237 8.90 -19.75 4.51
C VAL A 237 9.07 -18.54 5.42
N THR A 238 7.96 -18.03 5.94
CA THR A 238 7.89 -16.94 6.92
C THR A 238 7.04 -17.37 8.11
N ASP A 239 6.84 -16.46 9.07
CA ASP A 239 5.74 -16.59 10.02
C ASP A 239 4.40 -16.48 9.29
N PRO A 240 3.29 -16.98 9.89
CA PRO A 240 1.99 -16.97 9.24
C PRO A 240 1.48 -15.56 8.91
N VAL A 241 0.75 -15.50 7.81
CA VAL A 241 0.12 -14.33 7.20
C VAL A 241 1.15 -13.24 6.86
N PRO A 242 2.13 -13.51 5.96
CA PRO A 242 2.93 -12.44 5.38
C PRO A 242 2.03 -11.54 4.52
N LEU A 243 1.95 -10.27 4.88
CA LEU A 243 1.09 -9.28 4.23
C LEU A 243 1.91 -8.47 3.21
N GLU A 244 2.24 -7.23 3.55
CA GLU A 244 2.82 -6.26 2.64
C GLU A 244 4.26 -6.64 2.30
N VAL A 245 4.60 -6.58 1.01
CA VAL A 245 5.95 -6.85 0.53
C VAL A 245 6.57 -5.58 0.03
N ARG A 246 7.79 -5.30 0.49
CA ARG A 246 8.52 -4.13 0.04
C ARG A 246 9.95 -4.45 -0.32
N TRP A 247 10.31 -4.14 -1.57
CA TRP A 247 11.71 -4.19 -2.01
C TRP A 247 12.48 -2.99 -1.47
N SER A 248 13.79 -3.17 -1.29
CA SER A 248 14.71 -2.04 -1.20
C SER A 248 14.51 -1.09 -2.40
N LEU A 249 14.34 0.21 -2.15
CA LEU A 249 14.33 1.26 -3.17
C LEU A 249 15.74 1.56 -3.69
N LYS A 250 16.79 1.16 -2.97
CA LYS A 250 18.17 1.32 -3.43
C LYS A 250 18.40 0.57 -4.77
N PRO A 251 19.02 1.21 -5.78
CA PRO A 251 19.28 0.58 -7.08
C PRO A 251 20.07 -0.73 -6.95
N GLY A 252 19.64 -1.76 -7.68
CA GLY A 252 20.35 -3.04 -7.78
C GLY A 252 20.40 -3.88 -6.49
N ARG A 253 19.76 -3.43 -5.39
CA ARG A 253 19.70 -4.20 -4.14
C ARG A 253 18.64 -5.30 -4.24
N ALA A 254 19.08 -6.55 -4.18
CA ALA A 254 18.23 -7.73 -4.27
C ALA A 254 17.78 -8.21 -2.88
N TYR A 255 17.19 -7.32 -2.09
CA TYR A 255 16.59 -7.64 -0.80
C TYR A 255 15.35 -6.79 -0.52
N GLY A 256 14.54 -7.22 0.44
CA GLY A 256 13.36 -6.50 0.89
C GLY A 256 12.81 -7.07 2.20
N TRP A 257 11.62 -6.60 2.57
CA TRP A 257 10.96 -6.93 3.82
C TRP A 257 9.48 -7.26 3.62
N THR A 258 8.92 -7.99 4.59
CA THR A 258 7.48 -8.19 4.74
C THR A 258 7.11 -8.23 6.21
N ASN A 259 5.88 -7.84 6.57
CA ASN A 259 5.31 -8.06 7.89
C ASN A 259 4.49 -9.35 7.90
N SER A 260 4.58 -10.13 8.98
CA SER A 260 3.74 -11.30 9.22
C SER A 260 2.71 -11.00 10.30
N ALA A 261 1.43 -10.91 9.95
CA ALA A 261 0.36 -10.46 10.85
C ALA A 261 0.17 -11.38 12.06
N LEU A 262 0.06 -12.69 11.83
CA LEU A 262 -0.10 -13.67 12.91
C LEU A 262 1.24 -14.09 13.55
N GLY A 263 2.35 -13.57 13.02
CA GLY A 263 3.69 -13.75 13.59
C GLY A 263 4.17 -12.60 14.47
N ASP A 264 3.47 -11.47 14.48
CA ASP A 264 3.93 -10.21 15.08
C ASP A 264 5.40 -9.91 14.71
N SER A 265 5.78 -10.03 13.44
CA SER A 265 7.19 -9.98 13.04
C SER A 265 7.46 -9.27 11.70
N ILE A 266 8.68 -8.77 11.56
CA ILE A 266 9.27 -8.33 10.30
C ILE A 266 10.17 -9.44 9.78
N TRP A 267 10.00 -9.82 8.52
CA TRP A 267 10.84 -10.76 7.80
C TRP A 267 11.67 -10.04 6.75
N PHE A 268 12.92 -10.46 6.60
CA PHE A 268 13.85 -10.00 5.59
C PHE A 268 14.09 -11.10 4.58
N PHE A 269 13.99 -10.77 3.29
CA PHE A 269 14.35 -11.67 2.19
C PHE A 269 15.47 -11.08 1.35
N SER A 270 16.38 -11.93 0.86
CA SER A 270 17.49 -11.48 0.02
C SER A 270 18.00 -12.56 -0.93
N GLN A 271 18.60 -12.11 -2.02
CA GLN A 271 19.34 -12.95 -2.95
C GLN A 271 20.79 -13.15 -2.48
N GLY A 272 21.20 -14.42 -2.35
CA GLY A 272 22.58 -14.82 -2.08
C GLY A 272 23.47 -14.72 -3.33
N LYS A 273 24.78 -14.94 -3.13
CA LYS A 273 25.78 -14.95 -4.21
C LYS A 273 25.57 -16.07 -5.23
N ASP A 274 24.87 -17.13 -4.83
CA ASP A 274 24.46 -18.27 -5.66
C ASP A 274 23.21 -17.95 -6.51
N GLY A 275 22.67 -16.74 -6.39
CA GLY A 275 21.47 -16.30 -7.10
C GLY A 275 20.16 -16.77 -6.47
N ARG A 276 20.21 -17.57 -5.39
CA ARG A 276 19.02 -18.06 -4.69
C ARG A 276 18.55 -17.05 -3.65
N PHE A 277 17.23 -16.97 -3.48
CA PHE A 277 16.62 -16.21 -2.41
C PHE A 277 16.53 -17.01 -1.12
N SER A 278 16.62 -16.31 0.01
CA SER A 278 16.36 -16.80 1.36
C SER A 278 15.48 -15.80 2.10
N ALA A 279 14.75 -16.25 3.12
CA ALA A 279 14.03 -15.38 4.05
C ALA A 279 14.39 -15.76 5.49
N LYS A 280 14.43 -14.76 6.37
CA LYS A 280 14.60 -14.95 7.82
C LYS A 280 13.81 -13.90 8.59
N LYS A 281 13.36 -14.27 9.80
CA LYS A 281 12.85 -13.30 10.75
C LYS A 281 13.94 -12.28 11.08
N ALA A 282 13.61 -11.01 10.97
CA ALA A 282 14.53 -9.89 11.17
C ALA A 282 14.26 -9.15 12.48
N ALA A 283 13.00 -9.04 12.88
CA ALA A 283 12.59 -8.44 14.15
C ALA A 283 11.23 -8.99 14.62
N ASP A 284 11.00 -8.97 15.94
CA ASP A 284 9.69 -9.15 16.56
C ASP A 284 9.10 -7.77 16.89
N LEU A 285 7.82 -7.56 16.54
CA LEU A 285 7.08 -6.31 16.72
C LEU A 285 6.44 -6.18 18.11
N GLY A 286 6.58 -7.22 18.93
CA GLY A 286 5.92 -7.36 20.23
C GLY A 286 4.56 -8.03 20.10
N LYS A 287 4.26 -8.92 21.05
CA LYS A 287 3.03 -9.72 21.06
C LYS A 287 1.78 -8.83 21.01
N GLY A 288 0.86 -9.17 20.12
CA GLY A 288 -0.40 -8.46 19.93
C GLY A 288 -0.25 -7.19 19.11
N CYS A 289 0.83 -7.02 18.34
CA CYS A 289 0.95 -5.95 17.35
C CYS A 289 -0.13 -6.09 16.27
N LEU A 290 -0.27 -7.30 15.71
CA LEU A 290 -1.05 -7.61 14.51
C LEU A 290 -0.72 -6.59 13.40
N PRO A 291 0.49 -6.63 12.81
CA PRO A 291 0.90 -5.62 11.85
C PRO A 291 -0.01 -5.63 10.63
N ALA A 292 -0.65 -4.50 10.35
CA ALA A 292 -1.59 -4.36 9.25
C ALA A 292 -0.92 -3.86 7.96
N ASP A 293 -0.06 -2.85 8.05
CA ASP A 293 0.68 -2.30 6.90
C ASP A 293 2.19 -2.15 7.24
N LEU A 294 3.01 -2.20 6.19
CA LEU A 294 4.46 -1.98 6.21
C LEU A 294 4.81 -0.99 5.10
N ARG A 295 5.39 0.16 5.45
CA ARG A 295 5.93 1.15 4.51
C ARG A 295 7.40 1.43 4.78
N GLN A 296 8.05 2.15 3.88
CA GLN A 296 9.45 2.54 4.05
C GLN A 296 9.68 4.01 3.71
N SER A 297 10.76 4.57 4.25
CA SER A 297 11.23 5.89 3.85
C SER A 297 11.82 5.88 2.44
N PRO A 298 11.72 6.97 1.66
CA PRO A 298 12.26 7.04 0.30
C PRO A 298 13.78 6.75 0.17
N ASP A 299 14.53 6.92 1.27
CA ASP A 299 15.97 6.70 1.35
C ASP A 299 16.36 5.30 1.86
N ASP A 300 15.38 4.41 2.08
CA ASP A 300 15.61 3.03 2.56
C ASP A 300 16.35 2.99 3.92
N ARG A 301 16.02 3.93 4.81
CA ARG A 301 16.61 4.02 6.16
C ARG A 301 15.64 3.57 7.25
N TYR A 302 14.33 3.75 7.04
CA TYR A 302 13.31 3.38 8.01
C TYR A 302 12.23 2.51 7.37
N LEU A 303 11.72 1.55 8.16
CA LEU A 303 10.44 0.89 7.93
C LEU A 303 9.42 1.44 8.93
N TYR A 304 8.17 1.61 8.50
CA TYR A 304 7.04 1.98 9.34
C TYR A 304 6.06 0.83 9.37
N VAL A 305 5.66 0.40 10.56
CA VAL A 305 4.72 -0.71 10.77
C VAL A 305 3.56 -0.25 11.61
N SER A 306 2.34 -0.40 11.10
CA SER A 306 1.13 -0.13 11.89
C SER A 306 0.76 -1.37 12.70
N CYS A 307 0.87 -1.26 14.02
CA CYS A 307 0.41 -2.28 14.95
C CYS A 307 -1.05 -2.05 15.29
N PHE A 308 -1.93 -2.65 14.48
CA PHE A 308 -3.38 -2.46 14.54
C PHE A 308 -3.92 -2.64 15.95
N MET A 309 -3.60 -3.77 16.60
CA MET A 309 -4.14 -4.11 17.92
C MET A 309 -3.48 -3.34 19.08
N LYS A 310 -2.27 -2.80 18.90
CA LYS A 310 -1.59 -1.96 19.91
C LYS A 310 -1.89 -0.47 19.79
N SER A 311 -2.57 -0.04 18.73
CA SER A 311 -2.82 1.38 18.47
C SER A 311 -1.52 2.21 18.32
N GLU A 312 -0.48 1.58 17.74
CA GLU A 312 0.86 2.15 17.60
C GLU A 312 1.31 2.11 16.13
N ILE A 313 2.15 3.07 15.74
CA ILE A 313 3.02 2.96 14.57
C ILE A 313 4.45 2.87 15.06
N GLN A 314 5.16 1.81 14.67
CA GLN A 314 6.55 1.60 15.00
C GLN A 314 7.44 2.01 13.81
N ALA A 315 8.44 2.85 14.06
CA ALA A 315 9.50 3.17 13.12
C ALA A 315 10.74 2.33 13.43
N TRP A 316 11.25 1.61 12.43
CA TRP A 316 12.37 0.68 12.54
C TRP A 316 13.54 1.16 11.68
N ASP A 317 14.69 1.40 12.29
CA ASP A 317 15.94 1.72 11.60
C ASP A 317 16.48 0.46 10.89
N VAL A 318 16.60 0.54 9.57
CA VAL A 318 17.09 -0.54 8.70
C VAL A 318 18.38 -0.16 7.97
N SER A 319 19.18 0.72 8.58
CA SER A 319 20.54 1.02 8.10
C SER A 319 21.41 -0.24 7.98
N ILE A 320 21.14 -1.24 8.82
CA ILE A 320 21.57 -2.64 8.63
C ILE A 320 20.32 -3.44 8.21
N PRO A 321 20.15 -3.77 6.91
CA PRO A 321 18.86 -4.23 6.38
C PRO A 321 18.27 -5.47 7.05
N ASP A 322 19.13 -6.40 7.46
CA ASP A 322 18.73 -7.69 8.01
C ASP A 322 18.75 -7.72 9.54
N LYS A 323 18.98 -6.56 10.18
CA LYS A 323 18.91 -6.35 11.64
C LYS A 323 18.16 -5.05 11.97
N PRO A 324 16.86 -4.96 11.64
CA PRO A 324 16.04 -3.79 12.00
C PRO A 324 16.12 -3.52 13.51
N ARG A 325 16.18 -2.25 13.88
CA ARG A 325 16.14 -1.83 15.29
C ARG A 325 14.98 -0.87 15.50
N LEU A 326 14.13 -1.14 16.48
CA LEU A 326 13.06 -0.23 16.87
C LEU A 326 13.68 1.13 17.23
N HIS A 327 13.28 2.15 16.48
CA HIS A 327 13.83 3.50 16.54
C HIS A 327 12.90 4.44 17.28
N ASP A 328 11.60 4.37 16.97
CA ASP A 328 10.58 5.22 17.56
C ASP A 328 9.20 4.54 17.53
N THR A 329 8.29 5.01 18.37
CA THR A 329 6.88 4.56 18.38
C THR A 329 5.97 5.77 18.55
N ALA A 330 5.00 5.91 17.65
CA ALA A 330 3.94 6.92 17.74
C ALA A 330 2.58 6.26 18.04
N VAL A 331 1.70 7.00 18.72
CA VAL A 331 0.33 6.58 19.01
C VAL A 331 -0.61 7.52 18.24
N PRO A 332 -1.03 7.15 17.02
CA PRO A 332 -1.85 8.02 16.18
C PRO A 332 -3.33 8.01 16.58
N GLY A 333 -3.79 6.99 17.32
CA GLY A 333 -5.20 6.74 17.61
C GLY A 333 -5.46 5.24 17.62
N VAL A 334 -6.71 4.86 17.92
CA VAL A 334 -7.10 3.44 17.96
C VAL A 334 -7.04 2.83 16.56
N SER A 335 -6.43 1.65 16.46
CA SER A 335 -6.42 0.81 15.25
C SER A 335 -5.75 1.39 14.00
N PRO A 336 -4.56 2.01 14.06
CA PRO A 336 -3.90 2.50 12.85
C PRO A 336 -3.67 1.35 11.87
N ASN A 337 -3.92 1.62 10.60
CA ASN A 337 -3.89 0.64 9.55
C ASN A 337 -3.03 1.13 8.37
N MET A 338 -3.65 1.57 7.28
CA MET A 338 -2.94 1.95 6.07
C MET A 338 -2.14 3.21 6.29
N MET A 339 -0.91 3.18 5.79
CA MET A 339 0.02 4.29 5.84
C MET A 339 0.42 4.69 4.42
N HIS A 340 0.50 5.98 4.16
CA HIS A 340 1.00 6.50 2.88
C HIS A 340 2.08 7.54 3.13
N VAL A 341 3.34 7.19 2.85
CA VAL A 341 4.50 8.06 2.98
C VAL A 341 4.63 8.94 1.75
N THR A 342 4.71 10.25 1.97
CA THR A 342 4.91 11.26 0.92
C THR A 342 6.22 11.05 0.16
N LEU A 343 6.28 11.55 -1.09
CA LEU A 343 7.45 11.43 -1.96
C LEU A 343 8.75 11.96 -1.33
N ASP A 344 8.67 13.05 -0.56
CA ASP A 344 9.81 13.64 0.11
C ASP A 344 10.19 12.95 1.44
N GLY A 345 9.38 11.98 1.87
CA GLY A 345 9.61 11.20 3.08
C GLY A 345 9.40 11.97 4.38
N LYS A 346 8.78 13.15 4.35
CA LYS A 346 8.63 14.01 5.54
C LYS A 346 7.28 13.88 6.23
N ARG A 347 6.32 13.25 5.58
CA ARG A 347 4.94 13.13 6.04
C ARG A 347 4.39 11.75 5.73
N MET A 348 3.55 11.24 6.62
CA MET A 348 2.86 9.97 6.47
C MET A 348 1.39 10.13 6.87
N TYR A 349 0.49 9.93 5.90
CA TYR A 349 -0.94 9.85 6.16
C TYR A 349 -1.29 8.47 6.69
N VAL A 350 -2.24 8.41 7.60
CA VAL A 350 -2.63 7.18 8.32
C VAL A 350 -4.14 7.11 8.39
N THR A 351 -4.71 5.95 8.03
CA THR A 351 -6.12 5.59 8.29
C THR A 351 -6.20 4.52 9.38
N ASN A 352 -7.42 4.16 9.78
CA ASN A 352 -7.62 3.23 10.91
C ASN A 352 -8.65 2.11 10.70
N SER A 353 -9.09 1.87 9.47
CA SER A 353 -9.88 0.69 9.12
C SER A 353 -8.99 -0.39 8.51
N LEU A 354 -9.16 -1.64 8.94
CA LEU A 354 -8.58 -2.83 8.31
C LEU A 354 -9.59 -3.51 7.41
N LEU A 355 -10.64 -4.04 8.01
CA LEU A 355 -11.76 -4.71 7.36
C LEU A 355 -12.98 -4.45 8.23
N SER A 356 -14.15 -4.25 7.64
CA SER A 356 -15.40 -4.06 8.38
C SER A 356 -15.66 -5.18 9.40
N THR A 357 -15.18 -6.39 9.13
CA THR A 357 -15.31 -7.57 9.99
C THR A 357 -14.32 -7.59 11.16
N MET A 358 -13.20 -6.86 11.06
CA MET A 358 -12.10 -6.86 12.04
C MET A 358 -11.98 -5.55 12.84
N ASP A 359 -12.58 -4.47 12.34
CA ASP A 359 -12.52 -3.16 12.98
C ASP A 359 -13.16 -3.18 14.36
N TYR A 360 -12.43 -2.65 15.35
CA TYR A 360 -12.90 -2.53 16.73
C TYR A 360 -12.90 -1.07 17.23
N SER A 361 -12.40 -0.13 16.43
CA SER A 361 -12.49 1.29 16.74
C SER A 361 -13.94 1.76 16.65
N GLY A 362 -14.38 2.56 17.63
CA GLY A 362 -15.68 3.24 17.58
C GLY A 362 -15.68 4.56 16.80
N ASN A 363 -14.49 5.03 16.38
CA ASN A 363 -14.31 6.26 15.60
C ASN A 363 -13.38 5.99 14.41
N PHE A 364 -13.64 6.62 13.28
CA PHE A 364 -12.84 6.53 12.06
C PHE A 364 -12.21 7.87 11.72
N TRP A 365 -10.95 7.84 11.32
CA TRP A 365 -10.15 9.05 11.12
C TRP A 365 -9.09 8.87 10.05
N ILE A 366 -8.63 10.01 9.53
CA ILE A 366 -7.38 10.11 8.78
C ILE A 366 -6.52 11.15 9.46
N ARG A 367 -5.29 10.77 9.81
CA ARG A 367 -4.35 11.61 10.54
C ARG A 367 -3.01 11.66 9.84
N LEU A 368 -2.21 12.65 10.20
CA LEU A 368 -0.90 12.89 9.62
C LEU A 368 0.18 12.73 10.70
N ALA A 369 1.25 12.02 10.37
CA ALA A 369 2.49 12.05 11.12
C ALA A 369 3.57 12.79 10.32
N HIS A 370 4.28 13.71 10.97
CA HIS A 370 5.53 14.28 10.47
C HIS A 370 6.68 13.31 10.77
N ILE A 371 7.54 13.12 9.78
CA ILE A 371 8.75 12.32 9.85
C ILE A 371 9.94 13.28 9.94
N GLY A 372 10.62 13.26 11.08
CA GLY A 372 11.82 14.05 11.31
C GLY A 372 13.01 13.56 10.45
N PRO A 373 14.04 14.40 10.23
CA PRO A 373 15.27 13.98 9.55
C PRO A 373 16.00 12.82 10.23
N ASP A 374 15.74 12.60 11.52
CA ASP A 374 16.24 11.49 12.32
C ASP A 374 15.31 10.26 12.29
N GLY A 375 14.22 10.29 11.54
CA GLY A 375 13.23 9.22 11.39
C GLY A 375 12.15 9.19 12.47
N ARG A 376 12.19 10.11 13.45
CA ARG A 376 11.18 10.17 14.51
C ARG A 376 9.84 10.63 13.98
N LEU A 377 8.78 10.08 14.58
CA LEU A 377 7.41 10.35 14.20
C LEU A 377 6.79 11.35 15.18
N LYS A 378 6.13 12.38 14.65
CA LYS A 378 5.34 13.33 15.45
C LYS A 378 3.97 13.53 14.81
N MET A 379 2.91 13.20 15.53
CA MET A 379 1.55 13.44 15.05
C MET A 379 1.31 14.94 14.81
N ASP A 380 0.71 15.27 13.68
CA ASP A 380 0.26 16.61 13.34
C ASP A 380 -0.99 16.96 14.17
N PRO A 381 -0.98 18.05 14.96
CA PRO A 381 -2.12 18.41 15.80
C PRO A 381 -3.25 19.13 15.03
N PHE A 382 -3.05 19.45 13.75
CA PHE A 382 -3.96 20.24 12.92
C PHE A 382 -4.59 19.42 11.77
N PHE A 383 -3.99 18.30 11.38
CA PHE A 383 -4.57 17.38 10.39
C PHE A 383 -5.22 16.18 11.08
N ASP A 384 -6.52 16.27 11.30
CA ASP A 384 -7.39 15.20 11.82
C ASP A 384 -8.73 15.26 11.09
N VAL A 385 -8.90 14.37 10.10
CA VAL A 385 -10.13 14.30 9.30
C VAL A 385 -11.06 13.26 9.91
N ASP A 386 -12.15 13.72 10.53
CA ASP A 386 -13.14 12.86 11.20
C ASP A 386 -14.06 12.20 10.16
N PHE A 387 -13.88 10.89 9.98
CA PHE A 387 -14.72 10.06 9.12
C PHE A 387 -15.89 9.42 9.90
N THR A 388 -15.92 9.54 11.23
CA THR A 388 -17.06 9.08 12.07
C THR A 388 -18.29 9.96 11.87
N LYS A 389 -18.08 11.25 11.59
CA LYS A 389 -19.14 12.24 11.38
C LYS A 389 -19.22 12.68 9.92
N PHE A 390 -19.04 11.73 9.00
CA PHE A 390 -19.17 12.01 7.58
C PHE A 390 -20.64 12.37 7.24
N PRO A 391 -20.91 13.24 6.25
CA PRO A 391 -22.27 13.71 5.97
C PRO A 391 -23.32 12.61 5.70
N THR A 392 -22.91 11.46 5.17
CA THR A 392 -23.77 10.33 4.84
C THR A 392 -23.94 9.32 5.99
N GLY A 393 -23.13 9.43 7.05
CA GLY A 393 -23.02 8.43 8.10
C GLY A 393 -21.55 8.25 8.53
N PRO A 394 -21.25 7.42 9.54
CA PRO A 394 -19.87 7.05 9.80
C PRO A 394 -19.28 6.31 8.60
N ALA A 395 -18.04 6.61 8.21
CA ALA A 395 -17.34 5.97 7.10
C ALA A 395 -16.01 5.37 7.56
N ARG A 396 -15.62 4.23 7.00
CA ARG A 396 -14.35 3.55 7.28
C ARG A 396 -13.35 3.91 6.19
N ALA A 397 -12.39 4.78 6.49
CA ALA A 397 -11.29 5.10 5.58
C ALA A 397 -10.26 3.96 5.57
N HIS A 398 -9.95 3.40 4.39
CA HIS A 398 -8.99 2.31 4.24
C HIS A 398 -7.73 2.75 3.46
N ASP A 399 -7.62 2.43 2.17
CA ASP A 399 -6.41 2.72 1.38
C ASP A 399 -6.38 4.17 0.89
N MET A 400 -5.18 4.64 0.54
CA MET A 400 -4.86 6.03 0.24
C MET A 400 -3.93 6.17 -0.97
N LEU A 401 -4.20 7.17 -1.81
CA LEU A 401 -3.33 7.57 -2.91
C LEU A 401 -3.11 9.08 -2.93
N LEU A 402 -1.87 9.52 -3.12
CA LEU A 402 -1.50 10.93 -3.22
C LEU A 402 -1.34 11.39 -4.67
N ASN A 403 -1.83 12.59 -4.98
CA ASN A 403 -1.74 13.22 -6.30
C ASN A 403 -1.23 14.65 -6.22
#